data_AF-A0A0G3BDM6-F1
#
_entry.id   AF-A0A0G3BDM6-F1
#
_cell.length_a   1.000
_cell.length_b   1.000
_cell.length_c   1.000
_cell.angle_alpha   90.00
_cell.angle_beta   90.00
_cell.angle_gamma   90.00
#
_symmetry.space_group_name_H-M   'P 1'
#
loop_
_entity.id
_entity.type
_entity.pdbx_description
1 polymer ?
#
loop_
_entity_poly.entity_id
_entity_poly.type
_entity_poly.pdbx_seq_one_letter_code
_entity_poly.pdbx_strand_id
1 'polypeptide(L)'
;MSNIDLNSPPPNHKFSVSIDREETTAEVKVRLFKEVALFCVAIAFVVLIAVLRYSTLTSTASTAEEKKWAMSVISAATGGIIGYLVRK
;
A
#
# COMPACT_ATOMS: atom_id res chain seq x y z
N MET A 1 43.03 -24.72 -2.12
CA MET A 1 41.67 -24.19 -2.30
C MET A 1 40.87 -25.25 -3.03
N SER A 2 39.87 -25.83 -2.38
CA SER A 2 39.08 -26.94 -2.92
C SER A 2 38.02 -26.37 -3.85
N ASN A 3 38.16 -26.61 -5.16
CA ASN A 3 37.12 -26.28 -6.14
C ASN A 3 35.91 -27.19 -5.86
N ILE A 4 34.85 -26.61 -5.32
CA ILE A 4 33.56 -27.30 -5.14
C ILE A 4 32.94 -27.38 -6.53
N ASP A 5 32.90 -28.60 -7.08
CA ASP A 5 32.19 -28.88 -8.32
C ASP A 5 30.69 -28.94 -8.04
N LEU A 6 29.96 -27.93 -8.53
CA LEU A 6 28.51 -27.81 -8.38
C LEU A 6 27.73 -28.87 -9.19
N ASN A 7 28.37 -29.56 -10.14
CA ASN A 7 27.76 -30.64 -10.93
C ASN A 7 27.86 -32.02 -10.27
N SER A 8 28.72 -32.20 -9.27
CA SER A 8 28.91 -33.50 -8.60
C SER A 8 28.85 -33.36 -7.07
N PRO A 9 27.69 -33.01 -6.50
CA PRO A 9 27.59 -32.85 -5.06
C PRO A 9 27.63 -34.21 -4.34
N PRO A 10 28.35 -34.32 -3.19
CA PRO A 10 28.55 -35.57 -2.47
C PRO A 10 27.22 -36.15 -1.94
N PRO A 11 27.06 -37.47 -1.79
CA PRO A 11 25.80 -38.07 -1.39
C PRO A 11 25.23 -37.47 -0.08
N ASN A 12 23.90 -37.26 -0.02
CA ASN A 12 23.16 -36.79 1.16
C ASN A 12 23.13 -35.25 1.42
N HIS A 13 22.94 -34.43 0.39
CA HIS A 13 22.80 -32.97 0.48
C HIS A 13 21.43 -32.52 -0.07
N LYS A 14 20.87 -31.44 0.49
CA LYS A 14 19.69 -30.75 -0.07
C LYS A 14 20.16 -29.57 -0.92
N PHE A 15 19.85 -29.61 -2.21
CA PHE A 15 20.07 -28.50 -3.13
C PHE A 15 18.78 -27.69 -3.26
N SER A 16 18.84 -26.38 -2.99
CA SER A 16 17.72 -25.46 -3.19
C SER A 16 18.21 -24.31 -4.06
N VAL A 17 17.83 -24.34 -5.33
CA VAL A 17 18.10 -23.25 -6.28
C VAL A 17 16.81 -22.47 -6.49
N SER A 18 16.84 -21.20 -6.12
CA SER A 18 15.83 -20.22 -6.51
C SER A 18 16.39 -19.40 -7.66
N ILE A 19 15.67 -19.38 -8.77
CA ILE A 19 15.95 -18.50 -9.89
C ILE A 19 15.00 -17.32 -9.72
N ASP A 20 15.50 -16.23 -9.15
CA ASP A 20 14.78 -14.97 -9.14
C ASP A 20 15.06 -14.22 -10.43
N ARG A 21 13.99 -13.68 -11.03
CA ARG A 21 14.10 -12.83 -12.21
C ARG A 21 14.64 -11.48 -11.76
N GLU A 22 15.82 -11.09 -12.24
CA GLU A 22 16.28 -9.70 -12.11
C GLU A 22 15.28 -8.80 -12.84
N GLU A 23 14.62 -7.92 -12.08
CA GLU A 23 13.72 -6.94 -12.67
C GLU A 23 14.52 -6.00 -13.57
N THR A 24 14.03 -5.82 -14.79
CA THR A 24 14.56 -4.81 -15.69
C THR A 24 14.26 -3.42 -15.16
N THR A 25 15.07 -2.42 -15.55
CA THR A 25 14.86 -1.02 -15.14
C THR A 25 13.49 -0.48 -15.56
N ALA A 26 12.89 -1.03 -16.61
CA ALA A 26 11.54 -0.69 -17.06
C ALA A 26 10.46 -1.24 -16.10
N GLU A 27 10.58 -2.49 -15.68
CA GLU A 27 9.64 -3.14 -14.73
C GLU A 27 9.66 -2.42 -13.37
N VAL A 28 10.84 -2.03 -12.89
CA VAL A 28 10.99 -1.24 -11.65
C VAL A 28 10.22 0.09 -11.73
N LYS A 29 10.31 0.79 -12.86
CA LYS A 29 9.59 2.06 -13.08
C LYS A 29 8.08 1.86 -13.08
N VAL A 30 7.58 0.80 -13.71
CA VAL A 30 6.14 0.48 -13.73
C VAL A 30 5.63 0.15 -12.33
N ARG A 31 6.38 -0.62 -11.55
CA ARG A 31 6.04 -0.91 -10.16
C ARG A 31 5.97 0.36 -9.31
N LEU A 32 7.00 1.20 -9.38
CA LEU A 32 7.05 2.47 -8.65
C LEU A 32 5.91 3.40 -9.06
N PHE A 33 5.64 3.52 -10.36
CA PHE A 33 4.54 4.34 -10.87
C PHE A 33 3.18 3.85 -10.35
N LYS A 34 2.93 2.54 -10.37
CA LYS A 34 1.72 1.93 -9.80
C LYS A 34 1.57 2.29 -8.32
N GLU A 35 2.65 2.20 -7.54
CA GLU A 35 2.62 2.53 -6.11
C GLU A 35 2.32 4.01 -5.87
N VAL A 36 2.96 4.91 -6.61
CA VAL A 36 2.71 6.35 -6.52
C VAL A 36 1.29 6.68 -6.95
N ALA A 37 0.80 6.10 -8.05
CA ALA A 37 -0.57 6.30 -8.51
C ALA A 37 -1.59 5.84 -7.47
N LEU A 38 -1.38 4.68 -6.84
CA LEU A 38 -2.23 4.18 -5.77
C LEU A 38 -2.23 5.13 -4.56
N PHE A 39 -1.06 5.66 -4.19
CA PHE A 39 -0.93 6.64 -3.12
C PHE A 39 -1.66 7.96 -3.44
N CYS A 40 -1.54 8.48 -4.67
CA CYS A 40 -2.26 9.67 -5.09
C CYS A 40 -3.77 9.48 -5.05
N VAL A 41 -4.28 8.32 -5.49
CA VAL A 41 -5.71 7.99 -5.41
C VAL A 41 -6.16 7.94 -3.95
N ALA A 42 -5.37 7.32 -3.06
CA ALA A 42 -5.69 7.29 -1.64
C ALA A 42 -5.79 8.70 -1.04
N ILE A 43 -4.84 9.60 -1.35
CA ILE A 43 -4.89 11.01 -0.92
C ILE A 43 -6.15 11.70 -1.46
N ALA A 44 -6.48 11.50 -2.74
CA ALA A 44 -7.66 12.11 -3.35
C ALA A 44 -8.95 11.72 -2.60
N PHE A 45 -9.09 10.45 -2.20
CA PHE A 45 -10.22 9.99 -1.39
C PHE A 45 -10.26 10.65 0.00
N VAL A 46 -9.11 10.81 0.64
CA VAL A 46 -9.02 11.46 1.96
C VAL A 46 -9.44 12.93 1.87
N VAL A 47 -8.98 13.64 0.84
CA VAL A 47 -9.38 15.03 0.59
C VAL A 47 -10.88 15.12 0.30
N LEU A 48 -11.41 14.23 -0.54
CA LEU A 48 -12.85 14.17 -0.84
C LEU A 48 -13.68 13.97 0.43
N ILE A 49 -13.29 13.03 1.29
CA ILE A 49 -13.94 12.77 2.58
C ILE A 49 -13.90 14.01 3.48
N ALA A 50 -12.75 14.70 3.55
CA ALA A 50 -12.61 15.90 4.35
C ALA A 50 -13.54 17.03 3.87
N VAL A 51 -13.67 17.21 2.55
CA VAL A 51 -14.59 18.18 1.93
C VAL A 51 -16.04 17.82 2.25
N LEU A 52 -16.44 16.56 2.07
CA LEU A 52 -17.80 16.08 2.38
C LEU A 52 -18.14 16.26 3.86
N ARG A 53 -17.20 15.97 4.75
CA ARG A 53 -17.37 16.25 6.17
C ARG A 53 -17.59 17.74 6.41
N TYR A 54 -16.74 18.59 5.85
CA TYR A 54 -16.83 20.03 6.05
C TYR A 54 -18.20 20.56 5.60
N SER A 55 -18.67 20.17 4.40
CA SER A 55 -19.98 20.58 3.90
C SER A 55 -21.14 20.13 4.79
N THR A 56 -21.10 18.90 5.31
CA THR A 56 -22.14 18.37 6.20
C THR A 56 -22.16 19.07 7.55
N LEU A 57 -20.99 19.44 8.08
CA LEU A 57 -20.92 20.16 9.36
C LEU A 57 -21.44 21.59 9.25
N THR A 58 -21.11 22.29 8.16
CA THR A 58 -21.53 23.68 7.92
C THR A 58 -22.97 23.80 7.43
N SER A 59 -23.57 22.72 6.93
CA SER A 59 -24.95 22.71 6.47
C SER A 59 -25.94 22.90 7.63
N THR A 60 -26.91 23.79 7.42
CA THR A 60 -28.04 24.01 8.35
C THR A 60 -29.17 22.99 8.17
N ALA A 61 -29.19 22.29 7.02
CA ALA A 61 -30.17 21.25 6.71
C ALA A 61 -29.77 19.88 7.25
N SER A 62 -28.50 19.70 7.65
CA SER A 62 -27.99 18.42 8.15
C SER A 62 -28.37 18.19 9.60
N THR A 63 -28.88 17.00 9.87
CA THR A 63 -29.30 16.56 11.21
C THR A 63 -28.10 16.38 12.15
N ALA A 64 -28.36 16.38 13.45
CA ALA A 64 -27.33 16.13 14.46
C ALA A 64 -26.68 14.74 14.31
N GLU A 65 -27.42 13.77 13.78
CA GLU A 65 -26.93 12.42 13.54
C GLU A 65 -25.95 12.38 12.36
N GLU A 66 -26.29 12.98 11.23
CA GLU A 66 -25.40 13.07 10.05
C GLU A 66 -24.08 13.77 10.38
N LYS A 67 -24.13 14.80 11.24
CA LYS A 67 -22.92 15.49 11.72
C LYS A 67 -22.04 14.59 12.60
N LYS A 68 -22.64 13.71 13.41
CA LYS A 68 -21.89 12.71 14.20
C LYS A 68 -21.22 11.66 13.31
N TRP A 69 -21.95 11.15 12.31
CA TRP A 69 -21.39 10.21 11.34
C TRP A 69 -20.25 10.85 10.52
N ALA A 70 -20.42 12.11 10.08
CA ALA A 70 -19.36 12.83 9.38
C ALA A 70 -18.08 13.01 10.23
N MET A 71 -18.20 13.09 11.55
CA MET A 71 -17.05 13.16 12.46
C MET A 71 -16.33 11.82 12.64
N SER A 72 -17.06 10.70 12.66
CA SER A 72 -16.45 9.36 12.87
C SER A 72 -15.68 8.85 11.64
N VAL A 73 -16.02 9.31 10.44
CA VAL A 73 -15.38 8.89 9.19
C VAL A 73 -13.90 9.28 9.11
N ILE A 74 -13.45 10.36 9.79
CA ILE A 74 -12.03 10.74 9.85
C ILE A 74 -11.19 9.66 10.51
N SER A 75 -11.68 9.06 11.61
CA SER A 75 -10.93 8.02 12.32
C SER A 75 -10.70 6.79 11.43
N ALA A 76 -11.70 6.44 10.61
CA ALA A 76 -11.58 5.36 9.63
C ALA A 76 -10.60 5.70 8.50
N ALA A 77 -10.67 6.93 7.96
CA ALA A 77 -9.74 7.40 6.92
C ALA A 77 -8.28 7.41 7.42
N THR A 78 -8.04 7.90 8.64
CA THR A 78 -6.72 7.89 9.28
C THR A 78 -6.18 6.48 9.46
N GLY A 79 -7.03 5.53 9.91
CA GLY A 79 -6.66 4.12 10.02
C GLY A 79 -6.29 3.47 8.68
N GLY A 80 -7.02 3.80 7.61
CA GLY A 80 -6.71 3.32 6.25
C GLY A 80 -5.38 3.84 5.70
N ILE A 81 -5.06 5.12 5.92
CA ILE A 81 -3.78 5.71 5.49
C ILE A 81 -2.62 5.11 6.28
N ILE A 82 -2.75 5.02 7.61
CA ILE A 82 -1.71 4.43 8.46
C ILE A 82 -1.50 2.95 8.09
N GLY A 83 -2.57 2.19 7.87
CA GLY A 83 -2.49 0.80 7.43
C GLY A 83 -1.81 0.64 6.07
N TYR A 84 -1.99 1.59 5.15
CA TYR A 84 -1.26 1.62 3.88
C TYR A 84 0.23 1.92 4.06
N LEU A 85 0.58 2.88 4.92
CA LEU A 85 1.96 3.27 5.18
C LEU A 85 2.77 2.22 5.97
N VAL A 86 2.12 1.50 6.89
CA VAL A 86 2.78 0.49 7.76
C VAL A 86 2.95 -0.87 7.07
N ARG A 87 2.19 -1.15 5.99
CA ARG A 87 2.28 -2.44 5.26
C ARG A 87 3.41 -2.47 4.23
N LYS A 88 4.11 -1.35 4.02
CA LYS A 88 5.34 -1.26 3.24
C LYS A 88 6.54 -1.35 4.17
#